data_AF-N1TWQ9-F1
#
_entry.id   AF-N1TWQ9-F1
#
_cell.length_a   1.000
_cell.length_b   1.000
_cell.length_c   1.000
_cell.angle_alpha   90.00
_cell.angle_beta   90.00
_cell.angle_gamma   90.00
#
_symmetry.space_group_name_H-M   'P 1'
#
loop_
_entity.id
_entity.type
_entity.pdbx_description
1 polymer ?
#
loop_
_entity_poly.entity_id
_entity_poly.type
_entity_poly.pdbx_seq_one_letter_code
_entity_poly.pdbx_strand_id
1 'polypeptide(L)' 'MGVKRHILTDGNGIPLAITLSGANVHDKRNVKDTLNSILVFSGRKRKKPKHLCLDKGYDFKDIEA' A
#
# COMPACT_ATOMS: atom_id res chain seq x y z
N MET A 1 10.18 16.82 -13.58
CA MET A 1 9.86 15.38 -13.59
C MET A 1 8.78 15.09 -12.56
N GLY A 2 7.87 14.14 -12.83
CA GLY A 2 6.72 13.84 -11.96
C GLY A 2 6.91 12.58 -11.11
N VAL A 3 6.21 12.51 -9.97
CA VAL A 3 6.21 11.37 -9.04
C VAL A 3 4.79 10.97 -8.65
N LYS A 4 4.60 9.71 -8.30
CA LYS A 4 3.39 9.20 -7.64
C LYS A 4 3.72 8.82 -6.19
N ARG A 5 2.78 9.12 -5.30
CA ARG A 5 2.86 8.80 -3.87
C ARG A 5 1.86 7.68 -3.61
N HIS A 6 2.37 6.54 -3.14
CA HIS A 6 1.55 5.41 -2.74
C HIS A 6 1.45 5.44 -1.23
N ILE A 7 0.23 5.51 -0.70
CA ILE A 7 -0.02 5.68 0.73
C ILE A 7 -0.94 4.56 1.19
N LEU A 8 -0.48 3.80 2.20
CA LEU A 8 -1.31 2.85 2.93
C LEU A 8 -1.78 3.52 4.22
N THR A 9 -3.07 3.42 4.51
CA THR A 9 -3.67 3.97 5.73
C THR A 9 -4.36 2.88 6.54
N ASP A 10 -4.59 3.16 7.83
CA ASP A 10 -5.51 2.38 8.66
C ASP A 10 -6.98 2.79 8.43
N GLY A 11 -7.91 2.16 9.16
CA GLY A 11 -9.34 2.47 9.09
C GLY A 11 -9.73 3.87 9.58
N ASN A 12 -8.85 4.57 10.28
CA ASN A 12 -9.03 5.96 10.71
C ASN A 12 -8.36 6.97 9.75
N GLY A 13 -7.74 6.48 8.66
CA GLY A 13 -7.00 7.31 7.71
C GLY A 13 -5.57 7.63 8.15
N ILE A 14 -5.04 7.00 9.20
CA ILE A 14 -3.67 7.23 9.67
C ILE A 14 -2.69 6.56 8.69
N PRO A 15 -1.72 7.29 8.11
CA PRO A 15 -0.71 6.70 7.23
C PRO A 15 0.16 5.67 7.97
N LEU A 16 0.22 4.45 7.42
CA LEU A 16 1.03 3.32 7.91
C LEU A 16 2.31 3.12 7.09
N ALA A 17 2.25 3.43 5.80
CA ALA A 17 3.37 3.33 4.87
C ALA A 17 3.25 4.36 3.74
N ILE A 18 4.39 4.84 3.25
CA ILE A 18 4.48 5.69 2.06
C ILE A 18 5.62 5.18 1.19
N THR A 19 5.34 4.95 -0.10
CA THR A 19 6.38 4.69 -1.11
C THR A 19 6.24 5.66 -2.27
N LEU A 20 7.34 5.86 -3.00
CA LEU A 20 7.39 6.77 -4.15
C LEU A 20 7.74 5.97 -5.41
N SER A 21 7.16 6.37 -6.54
CA SER A 21 7.63 5.94 -7.85
C SER A 21 7.56 7.08 -8.87
N GLY A 22 8.26 6.91 -9.99
CA GLY A 22 8.18 7.86 -11.11
C GLY A 22 6.75 7.94 -11.67
N ALA A 23 6.36 9.10 -12.19
CA ALA A 23 5.04 9.27 -12.80
C ALA A 23 4.76 8.31 -13.96
N ASN A 24 5.81 7.82 -14.63
CA ASN A 24 5.74 6.86 -15.73
C ASN A 24 5.59 5.38 -15.31
N VAL A 25 5.74 5.05 -14.02
CA VAL A 25 5.64 3.66 -13.53
C VAL A 25 4.18 3.26 -13.32
N HIS A 26 3.73 2.10 -13.79
CA HIS A 26 2.36 1.66 -13.54
C HIS A 26 2.11 1.43 -12.03
N ASP A 27 1.01 1.97 -11.48
CA ASP A 27 0.72 1.96 -10.03
C ASP A 27 0.73 0.57 -9.41
N LYS A 28 0.15 -0.44 -10.11
CA LYS A 28 0.15 -1.84 -9.69
C LYS A 28 1.50 -2.36 -9.19
N ARG A 29 2.62 -1.87 -9.73
CA ARG A 29 3.96 -2.32 -9.35
C ARG A 29 4.33 -1.96 -7.91
N ASN A 30 3.73 -0.92 -7.35
CA ASN A 30 4.06 -0.40 -6.02
C ASN A 30 3.17 -0.96 -4.88
N VAL A 31 2.15 -1.77 -5.19
CA VAL A 31 1.22 -2.30 -4.16
C VAL A 31 1.97 -3.14 -3.11
N LYS A 32 2.75 -4.14 -3.56
CA LYS A 32 3.49 -5.04 -2.69
C LYS A 32 4.54 -4.29 -1.86
N ASP A 33 5.28 -3.39 -2.51
CA ASP A 33 6.30 -2.57 -1.83
C ASP A 33 5.67 -1.68 -0.75
N THR A 34 4.51 -1.08 -1.03
CA THR A 34 3.80 -0.24 -0.06
C THR A 34 3.26 -1.04 1.12
N LEU A 35 2.69 -2.23 0.88
CA LEU A 35 2.21 -3.12 1.95
C LEU A 35 3.35 -3.62 2.85
N ASN A 36 4.54 -3.88 2.28
CA ASN A 36 5.71 -4.33 3.03
C ASN A 36 6.43 -3.19 3.77
N SER A 37 6.19 -1.94 3.39
CA SER A 37 6.84 -0.76 3.97
C SER A 37 6.12 -0.19 5.19
N ILE A 38 5.28 -0.96 5.89
CA ILE A 38 4.63 -0.51 7.12
C ILE A 38 5.69 -0.16 8.17
N LEU A 39 5.76 1.13 8.50
CA LEU A 39 6.75 1.68 9.43
C LEU A 39 6.29 1.58 10.89
N VAL A 40 4.97 1.52 11.11
CA VAL A 40 4.36 1.57 12.43
C VAL A 40 4.01 0.16 12.90
N PHE A 41 4.85 -0.39 13.76
CA PHE A 41 4.53 -1.61 14.50
C PHE A 41 3.84 -1.23 15.81
N SER A 42 2.55 -1.53 15.91
CA SER A 42 1.90 -1.61 17.22
C SER A 42 2.67 -2.62 18.07
N GLY A 43 2.94 -2.32 19.35
CA GLY A 43 3.45 -3.30 20.32
C GLY A 43 2.53 -4.50 20.55
N ARG A 44 1.41 -4.58 19.82
CA ARG A 44 0.49 -5.72 19.75
C ARG A 44 0.96 -6.71 18.69
N LYS A 45 0.70 -8.00 18.92
CA LYS A 45 0.94 -9.05 17.91
C LYS A 45 0.32 -8.63 16.57
N ARG A 46 1.10 -8.75 15.48
CA ARG A 46 0.62 -8.49 14.11
C ARG A 46 -0.60 -9.37 13.85
N LYS A 47 -1.76 -8.74 13.62
CA LYS A 47 -2.97 -9.42 13.19
C LYS A 47 -3.03 -9.35 11.67
N LYS A 48 -3.48 -10.43 11.02
CA LYS A 48 -3.81 -10.38 9.60
C LYS A 48 -4.94 -9.36 9.41
N PRO A 49 -4.82 -8.39 8.48
CA PRO A 49 -5.91 -7.46 8.21
C PRO A 49 -7.14 -8.25 7.75
N LYS A 50 -8.32 -7.87 8.26
CA LYS A 50 -9.59 -8.52 7.86
C LYS A 50 -10.01 -8.15 6.45
N HIS A 51 -9.69 -6.92 6.05
CA HIS A 51 -10.01 -6.36 4.74
C HIS A 51 -8.81 -5.54 4.28
N LEU A 52 -8.52 -5.64 2.99
CA LEU A 52 -7.59 -4.76 2.29
C LEU A 52 -8.38 -4.05 1.19
N CYS A 53 -8.65 -2.77 1.40
CA CYS A 53 -9.39 -1.95 0.44
C CYS A 53 -8.39 -1.32 -0.54
N LEU A 54 -8.45 -1.72 -1.81
CA LEU A 54 -7.67 -1.14 -2.89
C LEU A 54 -8.61 -0.54 -3.93
N ASP A 55 -8.09 0.41 -4.71
CA ASP A 55 -8.78 0.87 -5.91
C ASP A 55 -8.99 -0.29 -6.90
N LYS A 56 -10.10 -0.26 -7.64
CA LYS A 56 -10.42 -1.30 -8.63
C LYS A 56 -9.34 -1.45 -9.70
N GLY A 57 -8.58 -0.40 -9.98
CA GLY A 57 -7.42 -0.42 -10.88
C GLY A 57 -6.26 -1.30 -10.39
N TYR A 58 -6.32 -1.88 -9.19
CA TYR A 58 -5.34 -2.85 -8.68
C TYR A 58 -5.77 -4.31 -8.82
N ASP A 59 -6.95 -4.58 -9.38
CA ASP A 59 -7.50 -5.93 -9.59
C ASP A 59 -6.78 -6.68 -10.72
N PHE A 60 -5.54 -7.07 -10.45
CA PHE A 60 -4.73 -7.90 -11.33
C PHE A 60 -4.39 -9.23 -10.65
N LYS A 61 -4.37 -10.32 -11.44
CA LYS A 61 -4.00 -11.67 -10.97
C LYS A 61 -2.65 -11.74 -10.26
N ASP A 62 -1.70 -10.88 -10.65
CA ASP A 62 -0.35 -10.83 -10.05
C ASP A 62 -0.25 -9.96 -8.78
N ILE A 63 -1.34 -9.25 -8.45
CA ILE A 63 -1.44 -8.29 -7.33
C ILE A 63 -2.35 -8.80 -6.19
N GLU A 64 -2.83 -10.04 -6.26
CA GLU A 64 -3.66 -10.64 -5.22
C GLU A 64 -2.88 -10.83 -3.89
N ALA A 65 -3.60 -10.62 -2.78
CA ALA A 65 -3.11 -10.65 -1.39
C ALA A 65 -3.35 -11.99 -0.68
#